data_AF-T0RPL7-F1
#
_entry.id   AF-T0RPL7-F1
#
_cell.length_a   1.000
_cell.length_b   1.000
_cell.length_c   1.000
_cell.angle_alpha   90.00
_cell.angle_beta   90.00
_cell.angle_gamma   90.00
#
_symmetry.space_group_name_H-M   'P 1'
#
loop_
_entity.id
_entity.type
_entity.pdbx_description
1 polymer ?
#
loop_
_entity_poly.entity_id
_entity_poly.type
_entity_poly.pdbx_seq_one_letter_code
_entity_poly.pdbx_strand_id
1 'polypeptide(L)'
;MANTQKNILYIGSDKGYWSNLTHRFKLNYQHVEFDFINLPPCNMDTVNSQILECLDINPSFVYLDLSKTEQPLYQLGQYLKRTTAFANTPVIGLIEDINKLEETLLLGFDFVFIKCAEIHDVIYHPYFKRFPKEALKKDFALARTTIESKVVETMRIGYFAEDYMHIECDSDFNVGDILKIKTSLPEDCVKSKYFTVKHKSERDLYYSYRFSYDLEYKLIDDLVFNNEDIEEANKIADEKVRKNAIDHIQKGRNLKIEEHEKNKIKLKKNLKAWINDNKDAKVAKRTKVLIVDENLSFLTSEKRRLDSFPCTIRIETALSDDFIQIDHYLPQLIVFKIPEVVLSAQEEMLPEDKQHEIKVRNESKLTEFFSRLVSKVNSIEDYTPFIIIFNCKSFTSKAFQDTFRYDFILTNPNRIDLDMILKMADLYQTKQDEKFKKVVQDKIAKLRKEDPLKYGKLNISDFEENRFYVSKKHKLSRASYEQVIQIKAISESEVYFLTEYALELGNYRLSDPFPMVIRLVPQDGKPFQQQDGKLLYKSLIHSIGENEKKELRRHINDVYTSHKKEEREKEEAEFQELNKKVLEEALEKEKNDKHDQDKE
;
A
#
# COMPACT_ATOMS: atom_id res chain seq x y z
N MET A 1 17.95 33.14 -3.90
CA MET A 1 17.16 31.92 -3.62
C MET A 1 17.37 31.60 -2.16
N ALA A 2 16.31 31.50 -1.36
CA ALA A 2 16.46 31.25 0.08
C ALA A 2 17.15 29.90 0.27
N ASN A 3 18.35 29.90 0.84
CA ASN A 3 19.09 28.69 1.19
C ASN A 3 18.36 28.08 2.40
N THR A 4 17.27 27.35 2.17
CA THR A 4 16.57 26.64 3.24
C THR A 4 17.41 25.43 3.64
N GLN A 5 18.10 25.56 4.77
CA GLN A 5 18.79 24.49 5.47
C GLN A 5 17.92 23.22 5.48
N LYS A 6 18.48 22.09 5.06
CA LYS A 6 17.76 20.81 4.98
C LYS A 6 18.10 19.93 6.18
N ASN A 7 17.13 19.67 7.05
CA ASN A 7 17.32 18.86 8.24
C ASN A 7 17.28 17.37 7.91
N ILE A 8 18.34 16.63 8.26
CA ILE A 8 18.42 15.17 8.15
C ILE A 8 18.34 14.61 9.57
N LEU A 9 17.28 13.87 9.85
CA LEU A 9 17.05 13.25 11.15
C LEU A 9 17.42 11.77 11.11
N TYR A 10 18.26 11.34 12.05
CA TYR A 10 18.57 9.96 12.33
C TYR A 10 18.09 9.59 13.73
N ILE A 11 17.33 8.51 13.85
CA ILE A 11 16.84 8.00 15.14
C ILE A 11 17.44 6.60 15.33
N GLY A 12 18.48 6.51 16.16
CA GLY A 12 19.25 5.27 16.26
C GLY A 12 20.46 5.34 17.18
N SER A 13 21.09 4.18 17.39
CA SER A 13 22.25 4.06 18.28
C SER A 13 23.58 3.86 17.54
N ASP A 14 23.54 3.52 16.26
CA ASP A 14 24.73 3.27 15.44
C ASP A 14 25.37 4.58 14.94
N LYS A 15 26.25 5.13 15.79
CA LYS A 15 27.01 6.36 15.50
C LYS A 15 27.96 6.21 14.31
N GLY A 16 28.49 5.00 14.07
CA GLY A 16 29.42 4.73 12.98
C GLY A 16 28.71 4.85 11.63
N TYR A 17 27.57 4.17 11.49
CA TYR A 17 26.74 4.26 10.29
C TYR A 17 26.23 5.70 10.06
N TRP A 18 25.79 6.38 11.11
CA TRP A 18 25.36 7.78 11.01
C TRP A 18 26.48 8.73 10.54
N SER A 19 27.70 8.58 11.05
CA SER A 19 28.87 9.36 10.62
C SER A 19 29.16 9.15 9.14
N ASN A 20 29.12 7.90 8.67
CA ASN A 20 29.31 7.56 7.26
C ASN A 20 28.23 8.19 6.38
N LEU A 21 26.95 8.11 6.80
CA LEU A 21 25.83 8.73 6.10
C LEU A 21 26.02 10.24 5.98
N THR A 22 26.35 10.91 7.09
CA THR A 22 26.63 12.34 7.16
C THR A 22 27.74 12.76 6.20
N HIS A 23 28.87 12.04 6.24
CA HIS A 23 30.01 12.32 5.37
C HIS A 23 29.64 12.20 3.89
N ARG A 24 28.90 11.17 3.50
CA ARG A 24 28.48 10.96 2.11
C ARG A 24 27.45 11.98 1.62
N PHE A 25 26.52 12.42 2.47
CA PHE A 25 25.61 13.53 2.11
C PHE A 25 26.40 14.79 1.79
N LYS A 26 27.34 15.18 2.66
CA LYS A 26 28.20 16.36 2.46
C LYS A 26 29.06 16.24 1.21
N LEU A 27 29.60 15.05 0.92
CA LEU A 27 30.39 14.81 -0.28
C LEU A 27 29.58 14.91 -1.58
N ASN A 28 28.37 14.35 -1.61
CA ASN A 28 27.55 14.28 -2.82
C ASN A 28 26.84 15.62 -3.09
N TYR A 29 26.36 16.28 -2.04
CA TYR A 29 25.54 17.50 -2.15
C TYR A 29 26.25 18.69 -1.50
N GLN A 30 27.49 18.97 -1.92
CA GLN A 30 28.33 20.04 -1.34
C GLN A 30 27.72 21.45 -1.42
N HIS A 31 26.82 21.66 -2.38
CA HIS A 31 26.13 22.93 -2.61
C HIS A 31 24.90 23.12 -1.71
N VAL A 32 24.55 22.11 -0.91
CA VAL A 32 23.35 22.12 -0.06
C VAL A 32 23.76 22.22 1.39
N GLU A 33 23.13 23.15 2.11
CA GLU A 33 23.31 23.30 3.54
C GLU A 33 22.43 22.28 4.29
N PHE A 34 23.06 21.37 5.02
CA PHE A 34 22.37 20.35 5.80
C PHE A 34 22.59 20.55 7.29
N ASP A 35 21.53 20.34 8.07
CA ASP A 35 21.64 20.07 9.49
C ASP A 35 21.51 18.56 9.76
N PHE A 36 22.40 18.02 10.58
CA PHE A 36 22.48 16.59 10.86
C PHE A 36 22.11 16.34 12.32
N ILE A 37 20.89 15.86 12.54
CA ILE A 37 20.33 15.68 13.88
C ILE A 37 20.25 14.20 14.19
N ASN A 38 20.79 13.80 15.35
CA ASN A 38 20.76 12.42 15.83
C ASN A 38 19.97 12.35 17.15
N LEU A 39 18.87 11.62 17.15
CA LEU A 39 18.06 11.35 18.33
C LEU A 39 18.29 9.89 18.78
N PRO A 40 18.30 9.63 20.09
CA PRO A 40 18.37 8.27 20.60
C PRO A 40 17.13 7.46 20.15
N PRO A 41 17.22 6.12 20.07
CA PRO A 41 16.06 5.30 19.80
C PRO A 41 15.01 5.48 20.91
N CYS A 42 13.75 5.66 20.52
CA CYS A 42 12.65 5.77 21.46
C CYS A 42 12.26 4.40 22.03
N ASN A 43 11.58 4.39 23.17
CA ASN A 43 10.89 3.23 23.71
C ASN A 43 9.37 3.45 23.61
N MET A 44 8.58 2.45 23.96
CA MET A 44 7.12 2.52 23.80
C MET A 44 6.44 3.64 24.60
N ASP A 45 7.08 4.14 25.67
CA ASP A 45 6.54 5.21 26.51
C ASP A 45 6.97 6.61 26.01
N THR A 46 8.00 6.67 25.15
CA THR A 46 8.52 7.90 24.55
C THR A 46 8.20 8.05 23.07
N VAL A 47 7.47 7.11 22.45
CA VAL A 47 7.07 7.23 21.02
C VAL A 47 6.30 8.53 20.78
N ASN A 48 5.35 8.88 21.66
CA ASN A 48 4.52 10.07 21.49
C ASN A 48 5.36 11.36 21.54
N SER A 49 6.32 11.47 22.48
CA SER A 49 7.21 12.63 22.55
C SER A 49 8.15 12.69 21.34
N GLN A 50 8.59 11.53 20.83
CA GLN A 50 9.43 11.46 19.64
C GLN A 50 8.72 12.00 18.39
N ILE A 51 7.39 11.82 18.28
CA ILE A 51 6.60 12.41 17.18
C ILE A 51 6.64 13.94 17.26
N LEU A 52 6.50 14.50 18.47
CA LEU A 52 6.57 15.95 18.68
C LEU A 52 7.95 16.50 18.33
N GLU A 53 9.02 15.83 18.77
CA GLU A 53 10.39 16.21 18.38
C GLU A 53 10.58 16.17 16.85
N CYS A 54 10.00 15.18 16.16
CA CYS A 54 10.04 15.12 14.70
C CYS A 54 9.28 16.30 14.06
N LEU A 55 8.14 16.72 14.62
CA LEU A 55 7.40 17.88 14.12
C LEU A 55 8.20 19.17 14.30
N ASP A 56 8.77 19.38 15.48
CA ASP A 56 9.56 20.57 15.81
C ASP A 56 10.81 20.69 14.91
N ILE A 57 11.46 19.57 14.63
CA ILE A 57 12.64 19.52 13.75
C ILE A 57 12.28 19.78 12.28
N ASN A 58 11.05 19.46 11.87
CA ASN A 58 10.58 19.52 10.48
C ASN A 58 11.59 18.90 9.47
N PRO A 59 11.91 17.60 9.61
CA PRO A 59 12.95 16.95 8.85
C PRO A 59 12.61 16.86 7.36
N SER A 60 13.62 17.08 6.52
CA SER A 60 13.57 16.76 5.09
C SER A 60 13.66 15.24 4.85
N PHE A 61 14.32 14.50 5.76
CA PHE A 61 14.50 13.06 5.71
C PHE A 61 14.51 12.46 7.12
N VAL A 62 13.90 11.29 7.30
CA VAL A 62 13.92 10.56 8.59
C VAL A 62 14.47 9.16 8.38
N TYR A 63 15.62 8.86 9.00
CA TYR A 63 16.22 7.53 9.05
C TYR A 63 15.93 6.88 10.40
N LEU A 64 15.25 5.74 10.40
CA LEU A 64 14.97 4.93 11.59
C LEU A 64 15.89 3.71 11.59
N ASP A 65 16.76 3.62 12.60
CA ASP A 65 17.68 2.49 12.81
C ASP A 65 16.98 1.34 13.54
N LEU A 66 16.48 0.39 12.78
CA LEU A 66 15.67 -0.72 13.26
C LEU A 66 16.52 -1.90 13.75
N SER A 67 17.86 -1.81 13.72
CA SER A 67 18.74 -2.92 14.09
C SER A 67 18.57 -3.43 15.53
N LYS A 68 18.29 -2.53 16.49
CA LYS A 68 18.24 -2.87 17.92
C LYS A 68 16.88 -2.64 18.59
N THR A 69 16.13 -1.63 18.16
CA THR A 69 14.89 -1.20 18.85
C THR A 69 13.70 -1.22 17.90
N GLU A 70 13.15 -2.43 17.77
CA GLU A 70 12.08 -2.84 16.87
C GLU A 70 10.80 -2.01 16.84
N GLN A 71 10.03 -2.36 17.86
CA GLN A 71 8.60 -2.11 17.96
C GLN A 71 8.28 -0.63 18.14
N PRO A 72 8.99 0.13 19.01
CA PRO A 72 8.77 1.57 19.13
C PRO A 72 9.03 2.32 17.82
N LEU A 73 10.08 1.94 17.09
CA LEU A 73 10.44 2.60 15.83
C LEU A 73 9.52 2.21 14.68
N TYR A 74 9.01 0.97 14.65
CA TYR A 74 7.90 0.59 13.76
C TYR A 74 6.64 1.42 14.00
N GLN A 75 6.29 1.62 15.28
CA GLN A 75 5.15 2.44 15.64
C GLN A 75 5.36 3.91 15.26
N LEU A 76 6.54 4.47 15.55
CA LEU A 76 6.91 5.82 15.14
C LEU A 76 6.84 5.98 13.61
N GLY A 77 7.46 5.07 12.85
CA GLY A 77 7.44 5.09 11.39
C GLY A 77 6.01 5.07 10.83
N GLN A 78 5.13 4.25 11.41
CA GLN A 78 3.71 4.22 11.03
C GLN A 78 3.00 5.55 11.33
N TYR A 79 3.27 6.19 12.47
CA TYR A 79 2.70 7.51 12.78
C TYR A 79 3.20 8.59 11.82
N LEU A 80 4.50 8.64 11.55
CA LEU A 80 5.08 9.60 10.60
C LEU A 80 4.45 9.42 9.21
N LYS A 81 4.37 8.19 8.70
CA LYS A 81 3.79 7.91 7.38
C LYS A 81 2.31 8.25 7.25
N ARG A 82 1.58 8.28 8.36
CA ARG A 82 0.13 8.57 8.39
C ARG A 82 -0.21 10.00 8.73
N THR A 83 0.76 10.81 9.15
CA THR A 83 0.52 12.19 9.56
C THR A 83 0.84 13.14 8.41
N THR A 84 -0.11 14.02 8.08
CA THR A 84 -0.03 14.92 6.92
C THR A 84 1.23 15.80 6.91
N ALA A 85 1.74 16.25 8.06
CA ALA A 85 2.99 17.01 8.16
C ALA A 85 4.21 16.31 7.52
N PHE A 86 4.24 14.98 7.50
CA PHE A 86 5.35 14.19 6.96
C PHE A 86 4.99 13.53 5.62
N ALA A 87 3.86 13.88 4.99
CA ALA A 87 3.40 13.24 3.75
C ALA A 87 4.48 13.25 2.64
N ASN A 88 5.26 14.33 2.57
CA ASN A 88 6.34 14.49 1.62
C ASN A 88 7.73 14.13 2.17
N THR A 89 7.88 13.86 3.46
CA THR A 89 9.14 13.51 4.09
C THR A 89 9.40 12.01 3.91
N PRO A 90 10.48 11.61 3.21
CA PRO A 90 10.83 10.19 3.12
C PRO A 90 11.16 9.64 4.51
N VAL A 91 10.52 8.54 4.86
CA VAL A 91 10.82 7.76 6.07
C VAL A 91 11.52 6.47 5.66
N ILE A 92 12.76 6.30 6.12
CA ILE A 92 13.68 5.24 5.72
C ILE A 92 13.88 4.27 6.88
N GLY A 93 13.64 2.99 6.65
CA GLY A 93 13.98 1.92 7.61
C GLY A 93 15.37 1.36 7.32
N LEU A 94 16.24 1.30 8.32
CA LEU A 94 17.55 0.67 8.24
C LEU A 94 17.52 -0.64 9.03
N ILE A 95 17.69 -1.77 8.36
CA ILE A 95 17.64 -3.12 8.96
C ILE A 95 18.99 -3.82 8.80
N GLU A 96 19.29 -4.78 9.68
CA GLU A 96 20.42 -5.71 9.54
C GLU A 96 19.98 -7.10 9.07
N ASP A 97 18.75 -7.51 9.41
CA ASP A 97 18.20 -8.84 9.14
C ASP A 97 17.16 -8.77 8.02
N ILE A 98 17.45 -9.46 6.90
CA ILE A 98 16.57 -9.53 5.73
C ILE A 98 15.19 -10.11 6.05
N ASN A 99 15.06 -10.94 7.09
CA ASN A 99 13.77 -11.52 7.48
C ASN A 99 12.75 -10.45 7.94
N LYS A 100 13.24 -9.26 8.32
CA LYS A 100 12.41 -8.13 8.78
C LYS A 100 11.94 -7.24 7.64
N LEU A 101 12.46 -7.45 6.43
CA LEU A 101 12.18 -6.63 5.28
C LEU A 101 10.68 -6.55 4.97
N GLU A 102 10.01 -7.69 4.87
CA GLU A 102 8.58 -7.73 4.51
C GLU A 102 7.71 -7.06 5.57
N GLU A 103 7.98 -7.27 6.87
CA GLU A 103 7.23 -6.61 7.95
C GLU A 103 7.43 -5.09 7.90
N THR A 104 8.67 -4.63 7.67
CA THR A 104 9.01 -3.20 7.59
C THR A 104 8.32 -2.54 6.40
N LEU A 105 8.35 -3.16 5.21
CA LEU A 105 7.69 -2.62 4.02
C LEU A 105 6.18 -2.44 4.23
N LEU A 106 5.55 -3.40 4.90
CA LEU A 106 4.11 -3.36 5.17
C LEU A 106 3.69 -2.30 6.22
N LEU A 107 4.64 -1.60 6.83
CA LEU A 107 4.36 -0.44 7.68
C LEU A 107 4.31 0.88 6.87
N GLY A 108 4.60 0.83 5.57
CA GLY A 108 4.50 1.98 4.67
C GLY A 108 5.77 2.83 4.57
N PHE A 109 6.92 2.32 5.04
CA PHE A 109 8.21 2.99 4.87
C PHE A 109 8.47 3.28 3.39
N ASP A 110 9.04 4.46 3.11
CA ASP A 110 9.30 4.84 1.71
C ASP A 110 10.41 3.99 1.11
N PHE A 111 11.45 3.75 1.89
CA PHE A 111 12.55 2.86 1.53
C PHE A 111 12.96 2.04 2.74
N VAL A 112 13.39 0.80 2.49
CA VAL A 112 14.00 -0.06 3.51
C VAL A 112 15.36 -0.47 2.99
N PHE A 113 16.43 -0.23 3.74
CA PHE A 113 17.78 -0.61 3.35
C PHE A 113 18.36 -1.60 4.34
N ILE A 114 18.99 -2.63 3.78
CA ILE A 114 19.86 -3.51 4.56
C ILE A 114 21.18 -2.77 4.75
N LYS A 115 21.59 -2.55 6.00
CA LYS A 115 22.84 -1.88 6.33
C LYS A 115 24.01 -2.63 5.70
N CYS A 116 24.79 -1.92 4.89
CA CYS A 116 25.99 -2.41 4.22
C CYS A 116 26.98 -1.25 4.02
N ALA A 117 28.19 -1.56 3.53
CA ALA A 117 29.18 -0.51 3.24
C ALA A 117 28.76 0.42 2.09
N GLU A 118 27.94 -0.08 1.16
CA GLU A 118 27.49 0.64 -0.03
C GLU A 118 26.24 1.49 0.22
N ILE A 119 26.44 2.65 0.85
CA ILE A 119 25.35 3.54 1.27
C ILE A 119 24.89 4.56 0.21
N HIS A 120 25.24 4.37 -1.07
CA HIS A 120 24.89 5.33 -2.12
C HIS A 120 23.37 5.49 -2.27
N ASP A 121 22.67 4.37 -2.46
CA ASP A 121 21.22 4.32 -2.68
C ASP A 121 20.43 4.78 -1.45
N VAL A 122 21.02 4.57 -0.26
CA VAL A 122 20.50 5.03 1.04
C VAL A 122 20.38 6.55 1.09
N ILE A 123 21.14 7.26 0.25
CA ILE A 123 21.14 8.72 0.13
C ILE A 123 20.38 9.15 -1.11
N TYR A 124 20.72 8.57 -2.27
CA TYR A 124 20.17 8.99 -3.56
C TYR A 124 18.65 8.78 -3.62
N HIS A 125 18.11 7.63 -3.19
CA HIS A 125 16.68 7.36 -3.34
C HIS A 125 15.79 8.27 -2.50
N PRO A 126 16.06 8.47 -1.20
CA PRO A 126 15.30 9.45 -0.42
C PRO A 126 15.42 10.87 -0.98
N TYR A 127 16.63 11.27 -1.39
CA TYR A 127 16.87 12.59 -1.96
C TYR A 127 16.10 12.80 -3.26
N PHE A 128 16.14 11.82 -4.18
CA PHE A 128 15.38 11.85 -5.42
C PHE A 128 13.86 11.93 -5.17
N LYS A 129 13.34 11.17 -4.20
CA LYS A 129 11.92 11.23 -3.83
C LYS A 129 11.51 12.63 -3.34
N ARG A 130 12.32 13.29 -2.51
CA ARG A 130 11.98 14.59 -1.92
C ARG A 130 12.28 15.77 -2.85
N PHE A 131 13.41 15.74 -3.53
CA PHE A 131 13.95 16.82 -4.35
C PHE A 131 14.42 16.30 -5.73
N PRO A 132 13.50 15.80 -6.58
CA PRO A 132 13.87 15.12 -7.83
C PRO A 132 14.65 16.01 -8.82
N LYS A 133 14.44 17.34 -8.75
CA LYS A 133 15.15 18.31 -9.60
C LYS A 133 16.59 18.61 -9.15
N GLU A 134 16.88 18.40 -7.87
CA GLU A 134 18.20 18.65 -7.26
C GLU A 134 19.03 17.35 -7.12
N ALA A 135 18.37 16.20 -7.21
CA ALA A 135 19.01 14.91 -7.08
C ALA A 135 20.09 14.71 -8.16
N LEU A 136 21.27 14.25 -7.74
CA LEU A 136 22.35 13.96 -8.66
C LEU A 136 21.92 12.85 -9.63
N LYS A 137 21.94 13.12 -10.93
CA LYS A 137 21.88 12.05 -11.93
C LYS A 137 23.18 11.29 -11.86
N LYS A 138 23.13 9.98 -11.63
CA LYS A 138 24.31 9.14 -11.59
C LYS A 138 24.47 8.30 -12.85
N ASP A 139 25.72 8.12 -13.23
CA ASP A 139 26.17 7.31 -14.36
C ASP A 139 26.30 5.83 -14.00
N PHE A 140 25.26 5.21 -13.41
CA PHE A 140 25.24 3.75 -13.44
C PHE A 140 24.97 3.31 -14.87
N ALA A 141 25.76 2.34 -15.34
CA ALA A 141 25.57 1.76 -16.65
C ALA A 141 24.16 1.15 -16.74
N LEU A 142 23.32 1.70 -17.61
CA LEU A 142 21.97 1.23 -17.84
C LEU A 142 21.98 0.15 -18.93
N ALA A 143 21.85 -1.11 -18.52
CA ALA A 143 21.77 -2.23 -19.45
C ALA A 143 20.34 -2.31 -20.01
N ARG A 144 20.20 -2.11 -21.32
CA ARG A 144 18.94 -2.34 -22.03
C ARG A 144 18.75 -3.84 -22.19
N THR A 145 17.54 -4.32 -22.00
CA THR A 145 17.23 -5.75 -22.10
C THR A 145 15.75 -5.93 -22.42
N THR A 146 15.33 -7.18 -22.64
CA THR A 146 13.92 -7.54 -22.78
C THR A 146 13.71 -8.87 -22.09
N ILE A 147 13.46 -8.81 -20.79
CA ILE A 147 13.27 -9.97 -19.92
C ILE A 147 11.85 -9.95 -19.38
N GLU A 148 11.13 -11.07 -19.51
CA GLU A 148 9.87 -11.26 -18.81
C GLU A 148 10.16 -11.50 -17.32
N SER A 149 9.49 -10.77 -16.45
CA SER A 149 9.62 -10.86 -15.00
C SER A 149 8.23 -10.74 -14.36
N LYS A 150 8.16 -10.86 -13.04
CA LYS A 150 6.93 -10.66 -12.28
C LYS A 150 7.12 -9.55 -11.25
N VAL A 151 6.20 -8.58 -11.28
CA VAL A 151 6.03 -7.62 -10.20
C VAL A 151 5.01 -8.20 -9.21
N VAL A 152 5.36 -8.15 -7.94
CA VAL A 152 4.57 -8.73 -6.85
C VAL A 152 4.19 -7.63 -5.88
N GLU A 153 2.88 -7.46 -5.70
CA GLU A 153 2.31 -6.59 -4.68
C GLU A 153 1.98 -7.41 -3.42
N THR A 154 2.28 -6.85 -2.26
CA THR A 154 1.87 -7.45 -0.97
C THR A 154 0.63 -6.74 -0.43
N MET A 155 -0.41 -7.54 -0.20
CA MET A 155 -1.73 -7.10 0.26
C MET A 155 -1.89 -7.38 1.76
N ARG A 156 -2.75 -6.61 2.44
CA ARG A 156 -3.08 -6.85 3.85
C ARG A 156 -4.44 -7.52 3.99
N ILE A 157 -4.45 -8.65 4.70
CA ILE A 157 -5.70 -9.32 5.09
C ILE A 157 -6.14 -8.77 6.45
N GLY A 158 -7.33 -8.19 6.50
CA GLY A 158 -7.93 -7.67 7.73
C GLY A 158 -8.60 -8.76 8.57
N TYR A 159 -9.46 -9.55 7.92
CA TYR A 159 -10.19 -10.63 8.55
C TYR A 159 -10.64 -11.69 7.53
N PHE A 160 -11.01 -12.86 8.04
CA PHE A 160 -11.66 -13.93 7.28
C PHE A 160 -13.12 -14.05 7.73
N ALA A 161 -14.04 -14.11 6.77
CA ALA A 161 -15.44 -14.46 6.96
C ALA A 161 -15.73 -15.86 6.38
N GLU A 162 -16.93 -16.40 6.57
CA GLU A 162 -17.26 -17.78 6.17
C GLU A 162 -17.18 -18.01 4.65
N ASP A 163 -17.51 -17.00 3.84
CA ASP A 163 -17.57 -17.12 2.38
C ASP A 163 -16.56 -16.22 1.65
N TYR A 164 -15.86 -15.31 2.35
CA TYR A 164 -14.86 -14.43 1.74
C TYR A 164 -13.75 -14.03 2.72
N MET A 165 -12.65 -13.49 2.19
CA MET A 165 -11.61 -12.80 2.97
C MET A 165 -11.57 -11.31 2.62
N HIS A 166 -11.37 -10.46 3.62
CA HIS A 166 -11.27 -9.02 3.42
C HIS A 166 -9.80 -8.59 3.28
N ILE A 167 -9.48 -7.93 2.17
CA ILE A 167 -8.13 -7.45 1.88
C ILE A 167 -8.09 -5.95 1.59
N GLU A 168 -6.93 -5.33 1.81
CA GLU A 168 -6.61 -3.98 1.38
C GLU A 168 -5.32 -3.99 0.53
N CYS A 169 -5.33 -3.26 -0.60
CA CYS A 169 -4.22 -3.15 -1.53
C CYS A 169 -4.34 -1.92 -2.46
N ASP A 170 -3.32 -1.66 -3.27
CA ASP A 170 -3.25 -0.54 -4.21
C ASP A 170 -3.64 -0.93 -5.64
N SER A 171 -3.59 -2.23 -6.00
CA SER A 171 -4.14 -2.69 -7.29
C SER A 171 -5.63 -2.42 -7.41
N ASP A 172 -6.03 -1.94 -8.59
CA ASP A 172 -7.42 -1.70 -8.96
C ASP A 172 -8.01 -2.96 -9.63
N PHE A 173 -8.95 -3.61 -8.95
CA PHE A 173 -9.72 -4.75 -9.46
C PHE A 173 -11.19 -4.40 -9.59
N ASN A 174 -11.89 -5.04 -10.53
CA ASN A 174 -13.32 -4.89 -10.72
C ASN A 174 -14.10 -6.00 -10.02
N VAL A 175 -15.33 -5.69 -9.61
CA VAL A 175 -16.26 -6.70 -9.11
C VAL A 175 -16.52 -7.73 -10.21
N GLY A 176 -16.39 -9.01 -9.87
CA GLY A 176 -16.47 -10.14 -10.79
C GLY A 176 -15.12 -10.66 -11.28
N ASP A 177 -14.02 -9.93 -11.09
CA ASP A 177 -12.68 -10.39 -11.48
C ASP A 177 -12.30 -11.66 -10.71
N ILE A 178 -11.62 -12.58 -11.39
CA ILE A 178 -11.07 -13.81 -10.80
C ILE A 178 -9.56 -13.62 -10.64
N LEU A 179 -9.12 -13.53 -9.39
CA LEU A 179 -7.74 -13.22 -9.04
C LEU A 179 -7.02 -14.46 -8.54
N LYS A 180 -5.79 -14.68 -9.01
CA LYS A 180 -4.88 -15.68 -8.46
C LYS A 180 -4.04 -15.06 -7.34
N ILE A 181 -4.42 -15.33 -6.10
CA ILE A 181 -3.79 -14.73 -4.91
C ILE A 181 -3.02 -15.80 -4.14
N LYS A 182 -1.77 -15.49 -3.77
CA LYS A 182 -0.98 -16.32 -2.85
C LYS A 182 -1.33 -15.94 -1.41
N THR A 183 -1.82 -16.89 -0.62
CA THR A 183 -2.17 -16.68 0.80
C THR A 183 -1.51 -17.76 1.66
N SER A 184 -1.57 -17.57 2.99
CA SER A 184 -1.16 -18.60 3.97
C SER A 184 -2.35 -19.40 4.53
N LEU A 185 -3.49 -19.42 3.83
CA LEU A 185 -4.68 -20.16 4.27
C LEU A 185 -4.39 -21.67 4.35
N PRO A 186 -4.95 -22.39 5.35
CA PRO A 186 -4.80 -23.84 5.43
C PRO A 186 -5.45 -24.56 4.22
N GLU A 187 -4.72 -25.50 3.61
CA GLU A 187 -5.18 -26.26 2.42
C GLU A 187 -6.37 -27.18 2.73
N ASP A 188 -6.56 -27.57 3.99
CA ASP A 188 -7.72 -28.32 4.47
C ASP A 188 -8.98 -27.45 4.62
N CYS A 189 -8.84 -26.13 4.46
CA CYS A 189 -9.93 -25.16 4.40
C CYS A 189 -10.15 -24.65 2.96
N VAL A 190 -9.08 -24.23 2.27
CA VAL A 190 -9.14 -23.67 0.91
C VAL A 190 -8.00 -24.24 0.07
N LYS A 191 -8.34 -25.01 -0.97
CA LYS A 191 -7.38 -25.65 -1.88
C LYS A 191 -7.03 -24.80 -3.11
N SER A 192 -7.99 -24.00 -3.60
CA SER A 192 -7.73 -23.13 -4.75
C SER A 192 -6.86 -21.93 -4.35
N LYS A 193 -6.19 -21.36 -5.34
CA LYS A 193 -5.54 -20.04 -5.24
C LYS A 193 -6.34 -18.93 -5.92
N TYR A 194 -7.53 -19.25 -6.43
CA TYR A 194 -8.39 -18.31 -7.14
C TYR A 194 -9.48 -17.76 -6.22
N PHE A 195 -9.77 -16.48 -6.37
CA PHE A 195 -10.78 -15.77 -5.58
C PHE A 195 -11.56 -14.85 -6.51
N THR A 196 -12.85 -14.66 -6.22
CA THR A 196 -13.70 -13.74 -6.99
C THR A 196 -13.89 -12.45 -6.23
N VAL A 197 -13.68 -11.31 -6.88
CA VAL A 197 -13.95 -10.00 -6.27
C VAL A 197 -15.46 -9.80 -6.14
N LYS A 198 -15.97 -9.78 -4.91
CA LYS A 198 -17.40 -9.62 -4.63
C LYS A 198 -17.78 -8.17 -4.34
N HIS A 199 -16.90 -7.44 -3.68
CA HIS A 199 -17.09 -6.05 -3.29
C HIS A 199 -15.77 -5.30 -3.40
N LYS A 200 -15.86 -4.01 -3.74
CA LYS A 200 -14.76 -3.05 -3.82
C LYS A 200 -15.17 -1.79 -3.07
N SER A 201 -14.26 -1.21 -2.29
CA SER A 201 -14.43 0.10 -1.66
C SER A 201 -13.13 0.89 -1.65
N GLU A 202 -13.22 2.20 -1.86
CA GLU A 202 -12.14 3.18 -1.68
C GLU A 202 -12.21 3.87 -0.29
N ARG A 203 -13.14 3.43 0.55
CA ARG A 203 -13.47 4.03 1.85
C ARG A 203 -13.33 3.01 2.97
N ASP A 204 -13.29 3.52 4.20
CA ASP A 204 -13.24 2.74 5.44
C ASP A 204 -11.95 1.91 5.66
N LEU A 205 -10.87 2.29 4.99
CA LEU A 205 -9.58 1.61 4.97
C LEU A 205 -8.85 1.70 6.31
N TYR A 206 -8.31 0.58 6.77
CA TYR A 206 -7.57 0.48 8.02
C TYR A 206 -6.06 0.74 7.83
N TYR A 207 -5.53 0.38 6.67
CA TYR A 207 -4.14 0.61 6.25
C TYR A 207 -4.05 1.76 5.25
N SER A 208 -2.84 2.09 4.84
CA SER A 208 -2.55 3.20 3.91
C SER A 208 -2.53 2.71 2.47
N TYR A 209 -3.57 1.96 2.08
CA TYR A 209 -3.80 1.51 0.71
C TYR A 209 -4.88 2.36 0.04
N ARG A 210 -5.09 2.17 -1.26
CA ARG A 210 -6.13 2.85 -2.02
C ARG A 210 -7.48 2.13 -2.04
N PHE A 211 -7.47 0.80 -1.95
CA PHE A 211 -8.69 0.00 -2.08
C PHE A 211 -8.82 -1.08 -0.99
N SER A 212 -10.05 -1.50 -0.74
CA SER A 212 -10.41 -2.70 -0.01
C SER A 212 -11.34 -3.59 -0.84
N TYR A 213 -11.22 -4.90 -0.64
CA TYR A 213 -11.97 -5.90 -1.38
C TYR A 213 -12.46 -7.01 -0.46
N ASP A 214 -13.65 -7.53 -0.75
CA ASP A 214 -14.11 -8.81 -0.24
C ASP A 214 -13.93 -9.86 -1.33
N LEU A 215 -13.02 -10.80 -1.08
CA LEU A 215 -12.62 -11.84 -2.02
C LEU A 215 -13.29 -13.17 -1.65
N GLU A 216 -14.28 -13.58 -2.45
CA GLU A 216 -15.00 -14.84 -2.27
C GLU A 216 -14.08 -16.04 -2.54
N TYR A 217 -14.16 -17.05 -1.68
CA TYR A 217 -13.32 -18.24 -1.82
C TYR A 217 -13.78 -19.11 -2.98
N LYS A 218 -12.86 -19.46 -3.88
CA LYS A 218 -12.97 -20.70 -4.63
C LYS A 218 -12.40 -21.82 -3.75
N LEU A 219 -13.24 -22.64 -3.13
CA LEU A 219 -12.74 -23.64 -2.16
C LEU A 219 -11.83 -24.70 -2.83
N ILE A 220 -12.13 -25.05 -4.07
CA ILE A 220 -11.44 -26.05 -4.88
C ILE A 220 -11.53 -25.66 -6.36
N ASP A 221 -10.49 -25.95 -7.14
CA ASP A 221 -10.45 -25.61 -8.57
C ASP A 221 -11.50 -26.38 -9.37
N ASP A 222 -12.05 -25.75 -10.40
CA ASP A 222 -13.07 -26.38 -11.24
C ASP A 222 -12.52 -27.61 -11.94
N LEU A 223 -13.37 -28.63 -12.11
CA LEU A 223 -13.01 -29.83 -12.85
C LEU A 223 -12.84 -29.48 -14.33
N VAL A 224 -11.67 -29.81 -14.88
CA VAL A 224 -11.40 -29.75 -16.32
C VAL A 224 -11.51 -31.17 -16.86
N PHE A 225 -12.43 -31.39 -17.79
CA PHE A 225 -12.58 -32.66 -18.51
C PHE A 225 -12.09 -32.49 -19.94
N ASN A 226 -11.08 -33.27 -20.33
CA ASN A 226 -10.68 -33.35 -21.73
C ASN A 226 -11.70 -34.20 -22.51
N ASN A 227 -12.08 -33.76 -23.71
CA ASN A 227 -13.02 -34.46 -24.59
C ASN A 227 -12.35 -35.48 -25.52
N GLU A 228 -11.01 -35.53 -25.57
CA GLU A 228 -10.24 -36.51 -26.35
C GLU A 228 -10.72 -37.95 -26.12
N ASP A 229 -10.97 -38.36 -24.88
CA ASP A 229 -11.45 -39.73 -24.56
C ASP A 229 -12.82 -40.06 -25.21
N ILE A 230 -13.71 -39.06 -25.29
CA ILE A 230 -15.03 -39.20 -25.92
C ILE A 230 -14.88 -39.22 -27.44
N GLU A 231 -13.99 -38.39 -27.98
CA GLU A 231 -13.67 -38.36 -29.41
C GLU A 231 -13.03 -39.67 -29.88
N GLU A 232 -12.17 -40.27 -29.08
CA GLU A 232 -11.57 -41.59 -29.35
C GLU A 232 -12.60 -42.70 -29.24
N ALA A 233 -13.45 -42.69 -28.20
CA ALA A 233 -14.55 -43.64 -28.08
C ALA A 233 -15.54 -43.56 -29.26
N ASN A 234 -15.77 -42.35 -29.80
CA ASN A 234 -16.64 -42.14 -30.97
C ASN A 234 -16.10 -42.75 -32.27
N LYS A 235 -14.79 -43.01 -32.38
CA LYS A 235 -14.15 -43.66 -33.55
C LYS A 235 -14.33 -45.18 -33.59
N ILE A 236 -14.87 -45.78 -32.52
CA ILE A 236 -15.15 -47.23 -32.45
C ILE A 236 -16.29 -47.57 -33.41
N ALA A 237 -16.03 -48.47 -34.37
CA ALA A 237 -16.98 -48.85 -35.42
C ALA A 237 -18.17 -49.67 -34.89
N ASP A 238 -17.97 -50.48 -33.83
CA ASP A 238 -19.03 -51.25 -33.19
C ASP A 238 -19.87 -50.35 -32.28
N GLU A 239 -21.16 -50.22 -32.61
CA GLU A 239 -22.10 -49.33 -31.91
C GLU A 239 -22.29 -49.70 -30.44
N LYS A 240 -22.30 -50.99 -30.10
CA LYS A 240 -22.52 -51.48 -28.73
C LYS A 240 -21.26 -51.26 -27.88
N VAL A 241 -20.08 -51.49 -28.45
CA VAL A 241 -18.80 -51.24 -27.78
C VAL A 241 -18.58 -49.74 -27.58
N ARG A 242 -18.87 -48.93 -28.61
CA ARG A 242 -18.83 -47.46 -28.53
C ARG A 242 -19.73 -46.93 -27.40
N LYS A 243 -20.98 -47.38 -27.35
CA LYS A 243 -21.94 -46.94 -26.33
C LYS A 243 -21.47 -47.30 -24.91
N ASN A 244 -20.96 -48.51 -24.71
CA ASN A 244 -20.42 -48.94 -23.43
C ASN A 244 -19.17 -48.12 -23.00
N ALA A 245 -18.28 -47.80 -23.95
CA ALA A 245 -17.09 -46.99 -23.69
C ALA A 245 -17.47 -45.55 -23.27
N ILE A 246 -18.40 -44.92 -24.00
CA ILE A 246 -18.92 -43.59 -23.68
C ILE A 246 -19.62 -43.59 -22.31
N ASP A 247 -20.49 -44.57 -22.03
CA ASP A 247 -21.16 -44.72 -20.74
C ASP A 247 -20.17 -44.89 -19.59
N HIS A 248 -19.07 -45.63 -19.80
CA HIS A 248 -18.03 -45.79 -18.79
C HIS A 248 -17.29 -44.47 -18.53
N ILE A 249 -16.93 -43.72 -19.57
CA ILE A 249 -16.29 -42.40 -19.44
C ILE A 249 -17.23 -41.43 -18.71
N GLN A 250 -18.50 -41.39 -19.09
CA GLN A 250 -19.51 -40.53 -18.44
C GLN A 250 -19.72 -40.91 -16.97
N LYS A 251 -19.80 -42.21 -16.63
CA LYS A 251 -19.86 -42.67 -15.24
C LYS A 251 -18.62 -42.22 -14.45
N GLY A 252 -17.43 -42.34 -15.03
CA GLY A 252 -16.19 -41.85 -14.43
C GLY A 252 -16.19 -40.34 -14.19
N ARG A 253 -16.70 -39.55 -15.16
CA ARG A 253 -16.88 -38.09 -15.00
C ARG A 253 -17.87 -37.76 -13.89
N ASN A 254 -19.02 -38.44 -13.84
CA ASN A 254 -20.03 -38.24 -12.81
C ASN A 254 -19.51 -38.56 -11.41
N LEU A 255 -18.74 -39.64 -11.26
CA LEU A 255 -18.08 -39.96 -9.98
C LEU A 255 -17.12 -38.86 -9.53
N LYS A 256 -16.33 -38.29 -10.44
CA LYS A 256 -15.44 -37.15 -10.15
C LYS A 256 -16.23 -35.91 -9.74
N ILE A 257 -17.37 -35.63 -10.40
CA ILE A 257 -18.26 -34.51 -10.04
C ILE A 257 -18.82 -34.71 -8.62
N GLU A 258 -19.32 -35.91 -8.31
CA GLU A 258 -19.85 -36.23 -6.98
C GLU A 258 -18.77 -36.11 -5.89
N GLU A 259 -17.57 -36.61 -6.15
CA GLU A 259 -16.44 -36.50 -5.22
C GLU A 259 -16.02 -35.04 -5.02
N HIS A 260 -15.99 -34.26 -6.09
CA HIS A 260 -15.68 -32.84 -6.06
C HIS A 260 -16.69 -32.06 -5.21
N GLU A 261 -18.00 -32.29 -5.39
CA GLU A 261 -19.05 -31.66 -4.57
C GLU A 261 -18.97 -32.08 -3.09
N LYS A 262 -18.73 -33.36 -2.81
CA LYS A 262 -18.50 -33.84 -1.43
C LYS A 262 -17.30 -33.14 -0.79
N ASN A 263 -16.20 -33.00 -1.53
CA ASN A 263 -15.00 -32.30 -1.06
C ASN A 263 -15.27 -30.81 -0.82
N LYS A 264 -16.01 -30.14 -1.71
CA LYS A 264 -16.39 -28.74 -1.56
C LYS A 264 -17.23 -28.51 -0.29
N ILE A 265 -18.22 -29.36 -0.02
CA ILE A 265 -19.03 -29.31 1.21
C ILE A 265 -18.15 -29.51 2.46
N LYS A 266 -17.23 -30.48 2.41
CA LYS A 266 -16.29 -30.75 3.51
C LYS A 266 -15.38 -29.55 3.78
N LEU A 267 -14.79 -28.96 2.75
CA LEU A 267 -13.93 -27.77 2.86
C LEU A 267 -14.70 -26.58 3.45
N LYS A 268 -15.95 -26.34 3.01
CA LYS A 268 -16.80 -25.29 3.58
C LYS A 268 -17.04 -25.49 5.08
N LYS A 269 -17.30 -26.73 5.51
CA LYS A 269 -17.45 -27.06 6.93
C LYS A 269 -16.16 -26.83 7.72
N ASN A 270 -15.02 -27.23 7.16
CA ASN A 270 -13.71 -27.05 7.78
C ASN A 270 -13.37 -25.57 7.95
N LEU A 271 -13.57 -24.76 6.90
CA LEU A 271 -13.35 -23.32 6.94
C LEU A 271 -14.19 -22.65 8.04
N LYS A 272 -15.48 -23.00 8.11
CA LYS A 272 -16.39 -22.50 9.16
C LYS A 272 -15.93 -22.89 10.57
N ALA A 273 -15.47 -24.13 10.77
CA ALA A 273 -14.92 -24.56 12.05
C ALA A 273 -13.65 -23.78 12.40
N TRP A 274 -12.72 -23.67 11.45
CA TRP A 274 -11.46 -22.94 11.62
C TRP A 274 -11.67 -21.46 11.98
N ILE A 275 -12.64 -20.77 11.35
CA ILE A 275 -12.98 -19.39 11.70
C ILE A 275 -13.53 -19.30 13.13
N ASN A 276 -14.43 -20.20 13.52
CA ASN A 276 -14.99 -20.24 14.87
C ASN A 276 -13.91 -20.46 15.94
N ASP A 277 -13.01 -21.41 15.69
CA ASP A 277 -11.94 -21.77 16.63
C ASP A 277 -10.95 -20.61 16.86
N ASN A 278 -10.86 -19.67 15.91
CA ASN A 278 -9.96 -18.53 15.99
C ASN A 278 -10.65 -17.19 16.29
N LYS A 279 -11.99 -17.17 16.43
CA LYS A 279 -12.79 -15.95 16.55
C LYS A 279 -12.42 -15.08 17.75
N ASP A 280 -12.18 -15.72 18.91
CA ASP A 280 -11.94 -15.02 20.17
C ASP A 280 -10.51 -14.48 20.32
N ALA A 281 -9.63 -14.73 19.34
CA ALA A 281 -8.25 -14.29 19.40
C ALA A 281 -8.13 -12.75 19.44
N LYS A 282 -9.04 -12.02 18.77
CA LYS A 282 -9.08 -10.54 18.76
C LYS A 282 -10.48 -9.99 18.48
N VAL A 283 -10.85 -8.96 19.24
CA VAL A 283 -12.06 -8.16 18.99
C VAL A 283 -11.72 -6.96 18.10
N ALA A 284 -12.59 -6.70 17.12
CA ALA A 284 -12.45 -5.53 16.25
C ALA A 284 -12.69 -4.22 17.01
N LYS A 285 -11.82 -3.25 16.77
CA LYS A 285 -12.03 -1.86 17.21
C LYS A 285 -12.97 -1.17 16.24
N ARG A 286 -14.27 -1.20 16.55
CA ARG A 286 -15.35 -0.71 15.69
C ARG A 286 -15.42 0.82 15.62
N THR A 287 -15.10 1.49 16.73
CA THR A 287 -15.10 2.97 16.77
C THR A 287 -13.75 3.52 16.32
N LYS A 288 -13.78 4.44 15.35
CA LYS A 288 -12.66 5.17 14.76
C LYS A 288 -12.73 6.64 15.14
N VAL A 289 -11.64 7.15 15.69
CA VAL A 289 -11.45 8.55 16.10
C VAL A 289 -10.36 9.16 15.23
N LEU A 290 -10.64 10.31 14.63
CA LEU A 290 -9.67 11.15 13.93
C LEU A 290 -9.43 12.41 14.76
N ILE A 291 -8.19 12.65 15.17
CA ILE A 291 -7.79 13.85 15.91
C ILE A 291 -6.96 14.74 15.00
N VAL A 292 -7.41 15.98 14.82
CA VAL A 292 -6.73 17.01 14.03
C VAL A 292 -6.23 18.10 14.98
N ASP A 293 -4.91 18.17 15.16
CA ASP A 293 -4.20 19.16 15.97
C ASP A 293 -2.89 19.50 15.28
N GLU A 294 -2.76 20.74 14.78
CA GLU A 294 -1.60 21.23 14.03
C GLU A 294 -0.26 20.91 14.72
N ASN A 295 -0.23 21.05 16.04
CA ASN A 295 0.99 20.86 16.84
C ASN A 295 0.99 19.54 17.62
N LEU A 296 -0.03 18.68 17.43
CA LEU A 296 -0.26 17.45 18.19
C LEU A 296 -0.09 17.61 19.71
N SER A 297 -0.37 18.80 20.24
CA SER A 297 -0.07 19.22 21.61
C SER A 297 -0.66 18.34 22.70
N PHE A 298 -1.73 17.59 22.40
CA PHE A 298 -2.32 16.64 23.34
C PHE A 298 -1.37 15.47 23.67
N LEU A 299 -0.42 15.16 22.78
CA LEU A 299 0.61 14.14 23.00
C LEU A 299 1.65 14.57 24.04
N THR A 300 1.77 15.87 24.34
CA THR A 300 2.72 16.35 25.36
C THR A 300 2.41 15.78 26.75
N SER A 301 1.13 15.61 27.07
CA SER A 301 0.67 15.04 28.33
C SER A 301 0.32 13.55 28.26
N GLU A 302 0.12 12.99 27.06
CA GLU A 302 -0.33 11.61 26.89
C GLU A 302 0.84 10.63 26.77
N LYS A 303 1.02 9.81 27.81
CA LYS A 303 2.07 8.77 27.85
C LYS A 303 1.57 7.39 27.43
N ARG A 304 0.25 7.16 27.41
CA ARG A 304 -0.33 5.87 27.01
C ARG A 304 -0.21 5.71 25.50
N ARG A 305 -0.20 4.45 25.08
CA ARG A 305 -0.06 4.09 23.67
C ARG A 305 -1.42 4.25 22.98
N LEU A 306 -1.46 5.02 21.89
CA LEU A 306 -2.70 5.27 21.15
C LEU A 306 -3.33 3.97 20.59
N ASP A 307 -2.50 2.97 20.29
CA ASP A 307 -2.96 1.67 19.79
C ASP A 307 -3.43 0.71 20.90
N SER A 308 -3.28 1.05 22.18
CA SER A 308 -3.80 0.23 23.28
C SER A 308 -5.27 0.49 23.64
N PHE A 309 -5.84 1.60 23.15
CA PHE A 309 -7.23 1.98 23.46
C PHE A 309 -8.26 1.08 22.77
N PRO A 310 -9.50 0.97 23.29
CA PRO A 310 -10.54 0.13 22.69
C PRO A 310 -11.06 0.64 21.34
N CYS A 311 -10.77 1.89 20.99
CA CYS A 311 -11.02 2.49 19.67
C CYS A 311 -9.73 2.62 18.84
N THR A 312 -9.90 2.82 17.54
CA THR A 312 -8.77 3.18 16.67
C THR A 312 -8.63 4.71 16.68
N ILE A 313 -7.43 5.21 16.96
CA ILE A 313 -7.13 6.64 16.94
C ILE A 313 -6.16 6.91 15.79
N ARG A 314 -6.51 7.85 14.91
CA ARG A 314 -5.62 8.46 13.92
C ARG A 314 -5.41 9.92 14.27
N ILE A 315 -4.20 10.40 13.99
CA ILE A 315 -3.76 11.75 14.29
C ILE A 315 -3.36 12.42 12.99
N GLU A 316 -3.73 13.68 12.84
CA GLU A 316 -3.40 14.51 11.69
C GLU A 316 -3.04 15.91 12.19
N THR A 317 -2.11 16.56 11.50
CA THR A 317 -1.80 17.97 11.73
C THR A 317 -2.72 18.88 10.94
N ALA A 318 -3.28 18.40 9.83
CA ALA A 318 -4.24 19.12 9.00
C ALA A 318 -5.10 18.12 8.19
N LEU A 319 -6.25 18.58 7.72
CA LEU A 319 -7.03 17.88 6.70
C LEU A 319 -6.65 18.42 5.32
N SER A 320 -6.72 17.58 4.29
CA SER A 320 -6.54 18.02 2.91
C SER A 320 -7.77 18.80 2.43
N ASP A 321 -7.62 19.56 1.34
CA ASP A 321 -8.72 20.36 0.79
C ASP A 321 -9.93 19.54 0.34
N ASP A 322 -9.68 18.32 -0.13
CA ASP A 322 -10.71 17.35 -0.54
C ASP A 322 -11.20 16.46 0.61
N PHE A 323 -10.59 16.60 1.81
CA PHE A 323 -10.88 15.79 2.98
C PHE A 323 -10.73 14.29 2.75
N ILE A 324 -9.72 13.87 1.98
CA ILE A 324 -9.46 12.45 1.68
C ILE A 324 -9.31 11.61 2.96
N GLN A 325 -8.81 12.20 4.05
CA GLN A 325 -8.69 11.52 5.34
C GLN A 325 -10.05 11.08 5.88
N ILE A 326 -11.13 11.82 5.62
CA ILE A 326 -12.49 11.49 6.06
C ILE A 326 -13.05 10.34 5.22
N ASP A 327 -12.88 10.38 3.90
CA ASP A 327 -13.35 9.29 3.02
C ASP A 327 -12.63 7.99 3.31
N HIS A 328 -11.29 8.04 3.35
CA HIS A 328 -10.47 6.86 3.50
C HIS A 328 -10.63 6.24 4.89
N TYR A 329 -10.69 7.05 5.95
CA TYR A 329 -10.72 6.52 7.30
C TYR A 329 -12.14 6.28 7.84
N LEU A 330 -13.11 7.08 7.39
CA LEU A 330 -14.50 7.07 7.83
C LEU A 330 -14.67 7.12 9.37
N PRO A 331 -14.10 8.13 10.06
CA PRO A 331 -14.12 8.21 11.52
C PRO A 331 -15.53 8.44 12.06
N GLN A 332 -15.90 7.83 13.18
CA GLN A 332 -17.17 8.14 13.86
C GLN A 332 -17.06 9.38 14.76
N LEU A 333 -15.85 9.71 15.21
CA LEU A 333 -15.55 10.94 15.95
C LEU A 333 -14.45 11.71 15.21
N ILE A 334 -14.76 12.94 14.79
CA ILE A 334 -13.80 13.89 14.22
C ILE A 334 -13.52 14.94 15.30
N VAL A 335 -12.35 14.85 15.92
CA VAL A 335 -11.87 15.78 16.93
C VAL A 335 -11.00 16.82 16.24
N PHE A 336 -11.34 18.09 16.36
CA PHE A 336 -10.59 19.19 15.78
C PHE A 336 -10.22 20.20 16.86
N LYS A 337 -8.95 20.61 16.92
CA LYS A 337 -8.51 21.69 17.78
C LYS A 337 -8.39 22.98 16.98
N ILE A 338 -9.12 24.01 17.39
CA ILE A 338 -8.94 25.36 16.82
C ILE A 338 -7.55 25.87 17.21
N PRO A 339 -6.70 26.29 16.26
CA PRO A 339 -5.43 26.93 16.57
C PRO A 339 -5.63 28.19 17.41
N GLU A 340 -4.76 28.43 18.40
CA GLU A 340 -4.80 29.71 19.10
C GLU A 340 -4.39 30.81 18.11
N VAL A 341 -5.22 31.85 17.98
CA VAL A 341 -4.86 33.03 17.19
C VAL A 341 -3.82 33.81 17.99
N VAL A 342 -2.56 33.48 17.77
CA VAL A 342 -1.41 34.22 18.29
C VAL A 342 -1.04 35.26 17.24
N LEU A 343 -1.16 36.55 17.60
CA LEU A 343 -0.64 37.62 16.78
C LEU A 343 0.89 37.59 16.88
N SER A 344 1.61 37.68 15.77
CA SER A 344 3.05 37.86 15.79
C SER A 344 3.42 39.18 16.50
N ALA A 345 4.66 39.30 16.99
CA ALA A 345 5.11 40.54 17.64
C ALA A 345 4.92 41.79 16.76
N GLN A 346 4.95 41.65 15.43
CA GLN A 346 4.65 42.74 14.50
C GLN A 346 3.15 43.04 14.42
N GLU A 347 2.30 42.01 14.48
CA GLU A 347 0.85 42.15 14.46
C GLU A 347 0.30 42.68 15.79
N GLU A 348 0.92 42.37 16.92
CA GLU A 348 0.60 42.95 18.24
C GLU A 348 0.91 44.44 18.32
N MET A 349 1.85 44.94 17.50
CA MET A 349 2.15 46.36 17.39
C MET A 349 1.24 47.12 16.41
N LEU A 350 0.32 46.42 15.71
CA LEU A 350 -0.66 47.07 14.85
C LEU A 350 -1.77 47.75 15.68
N PRO A 351 -2.42 48.80 15.14
CA PRO A 351 -3.62 49.38 15.74
C PRO A 351 -4.70 48.33 16.01
N GLU A 352 -5.48 48.50 17.08
CA GLU A 352 -6.52 47.55 17.52
C GLU A 352 -7.49 47.15 16.39
N ASP A 353 -7.87 48.10 15.53
CA ASP A 353 -8.75 47.84 14.39
C ASP A 353 -8.17 46.79 13.44
N LYS A 354 -6.86 46.86 13.17
CA LYS A 354 -6.17 45.88 12.30
C LYS A 354 -6.00 44.53 12.98
N GLN A 355 -5.77 44.51 14.30
CA GLN A 355 -5.76 43.26 15.06
C GLN A 355 -7.14 42.59 15.05
N HIS A 356 -8.19 43.38 15.17
CA HIS A 356 -9.58 42.91 15.07
C HIS A 356 -9.88 42.35 13.66
N GLU A 357 -9.46 43.05 12.60
CA GLU A 357 -9.57 42.54 11.22
C GLU A 357 -8.88 41.18 11.03
N ILE A 358 -7.68 40.98 11.61
CA ILE A 358 -6.97 39.68 11.56
C ILE A 358 -7.79 38.58 12.26
N LYS A 359 -8.33 38.87 13.45
CA LYS A 359 -9.17 37.92 14.20
C LYS A 359 -10.44 37.55 13.41
N VAL A 360 -11.17 38.53 12.88
CA VAL A 360 -12.38 38.32 12.07
C VAL A 360 -12.07 37.51 10.80
N ARG A 361 -10.93 37.78 10.16
CA ARG A 361 -10.50 37.01 8.98
C ARG A 361 -10.24 35.55 9.33
N ASN A 362 -9.62 35.27 10.47
CA ASN A 362 -9.37 33.90 10.92
C ASN A 362 -10.66 33.18 11.30
N GLU A 363 -11.60 33.85 11.97
CA GLU A 363 -12.94 33.31 12.26
C GLU A 363 -13.72 33.00 10.97
N SER A 364 -13.61 33.86 9.95
CA SER A 364 -14.23 33.64 8.65
C SER A 364 -13.67 32.39 7.95
N LYS A 365 -12.34 32.21 7.97
CA LYS A 365 -11.69 31.00 7.44
C LYS A 365 -12.10 29.73 8.18
N LEU A 366 -12.20 29.79 9.52
CA LEU A 366 -12.67 28.66 10.31
C LEU A 366 -14.12 28.31 9.96
N THR A 367 -14.98 29.32 9.80
CA THR A 367 -16.38 29.13 9.40
C THR A 367 -16.48 28.48 8.02
N GLU A 368 -15.71 28.95 7.05
CA GLU A 368 -15.62 28.36 5.72
C GLU A 368 -15.14 26.90 5.77
N PHE A 369 -14.09 26.64 6.56
CA PHE A 369 -13.57 25.28 6.77
C PHE A 369 -14.63 24.33 7.34
N PHE A 370 -15.32 24.73 8.42
CA PHE A 370 -16.36 23.89 9.02
C PHE A 370 -17.57 23.71 8.09
N SER A 371 -17.92 24.72 7.29
CA SER A 371 -18.96 24.60 6.26
C SER A 371 -18.58 23.54 5.21
N ARG A 372 -17.33 23.56 4.73
CA ARG A 372 -16.82 22.55 3.79
C ARG A 372 -16.77 21.17 4.44
N LEU A 373 -16.32 21.07 5.70
CA LEU A 373 -16.26 19.83 6.46
C LEU A 373 -17.65 19.19 6.64
N VAL A 374 -18.65 19.97 7.06
CA VAL A 374 -20.03 19.50 7.22
C VAL A 374 -20.63 19.10 5.88
N SER A 375 -20.37 19.87 4.82
CA SER A 375 -20.79 19.52 3.46
C SER A 375 -20.19 18.19 3.01
N LYS A 376 -18.91 17.96 3.32
CA LYS A 376 -18.23 16.69 3.05
C LYS A 376 -18.87 15.54 3.81
N VAL A 377 -19.08 15.70 5.11
CA VAL A 377 -19.72 14.67 5.95
C VAL A 377 -21.11 14.31 5.41
N ASN A 378 -21.94 15.31 5.11
CA ASN A 378 -23.30 15.10 4.58
C ASN A 378 -23.32 14.52 3.16
N SER A 379 -22.21 14.57 2.42
CA SER A 379 -22.10 13.97 1.08
C SER A 379 -21.92 12.45 1.11
N ILE A 380 -21.61 11.88 2.28
CA ILE A 380 -21.39 10.45 2.47
C ILE A 380 -22.69 9.82 2.99
N GLU A 381 -23.22 8.85 2.25
CA GLU A 381 -24.44 8.13 2.62
C GLU A 381 -24.28 7.38 3.95
N ASP A 382 -25.34 7.39 4.78
CA ASP A 382 -25.39 6.74 6.09
C ASP A 382 -24.25 7.11 7.06
N TYR A 383 -23.65 8.29 6.90
CA TYR A 383 -22.52 8.76 7.69
C TYR A 383 -22.86 10.02 8.50
N THR A 384 -22.92 9.85 9.84
CA THR A 384 -23.24 10.93 10.78
C THR A 384 -22.25 10.94 11.96
N PRO A 385 -20.98 11.33 11.74
CA PRO A 385 -19.98 11.41 12.79
C PRO A 385 -20.25 12.54 13.79
N PHE A 386 -19.74 12.39 15.01
CA PHE A 386 -19.64 13.52 15.93
C PHE A 386 -18.44 14.39 15.56
N ILE A 387 -18.67 15.70 15.44
CA ILE A 387 -17.60 16.69 15.24
C ILE A 387 -17.36 17.39 16.58
N ILE A 388 -16.21 17.15 17.20
CA ILE A 388 -15.85 17.67 18.52
C ILE A 388 -14.76 18.72 18.35
N ILE A 389 -15.09 19.97 18.68
CA ILE A 389 -14.23 21.11 18.46
C ILE A 389 -13.66 21.58 19.80
N PHE A 390 -12.36 21.38 20.01
CA PHE A 390 -11.64 21.86 21.18
C PHE A 390 -11.03 23.25 20.95
N ASN A 391 -10.69 23.92 22.05
CA ASN A 391 -10.22 25.30 22.09
C ASN A 391 -11.20 26.31 21.47
N CYS A 392 -12.51 26.01 21.51
CA CYS A 392 -13.54 26.88 21.00
C CYS A 392 -14.09 27.78 22.12
N LYS A 393 -13.53 28.99 22.24
CA LYS A 393 -13.92 29.96 23.28
C LYS A 393 -15.07 30.87 22.86
N SER A 394 -15.22 31.11 21.56
CA SER A 394 -16.13 32.13 21.02
C SER A 394 -17.55 31.63 20.78
N PHE A 395 -17.78 30.31 20.69
CA PHE A 395 -19.08 29.76 20.30
C PHE A 395 -19.48 28.53 21.11
N THR A 396 -20.78 28.41 21.37
CA THR A 396 -21.37 27.24 22.03
C THR A 396 -21.69 26.15 20.99
N SER A 397 -21.85 24.90 21.45
CA SER A 397 -22.29 23.78 20.61
C SER A 397 -23.56 24.13 19.85
N LYS A 398 -24.54 24.76 20.52
CA LYS A 398 -25.82 25.13 19.91
C LYS A 398 -25.66 26.16 18.79
N ALA A 399 -24.81 27.17 19.00
CA ALA A 399 -24.51 28.16 17.96
C ALA A 399 -23.91 27.51 16.70
N PHE A 400 -22.95 26.59 16.87
CA PHE A 400 -22.38 25.83 15.75
C PHE A 400 -23.42 24.94 15.05
N GLN A 401 -24.21 24.18 15.82
CA GLN A 401 -25.26 23.31 15.29
C GLN A 401 -26.27 24.09 14.44
N ASP A 402 -26.73 25.24 14.93
CA ASP A 402 -27.71 26.08 14.23
C ASP A 402 -27.09 26.74 12.97
N THR A 403 -25.83 27.16 13.05
CA THR A 403 -25.11 27.81 11.93
C THR A 403 -24.88 26.84 10.77
N PHE A 404 -24.37 25.64 11.05
CA PHE A 404 -24.04 24.64 10.04
C PHE A 404 -25.16 23.64 9.76
N ARG A 405 -26.29 23.74 10.49
CA ARG A 405 -27.44 22.82 10.42
C ARG A 405 -27.02 21.36 10.58
N TYR A 406 -26.14 21.11 11.55
CA TYR A 406 -25.61 19.77 11.84
C TYR A 406 -25.64 19.51 13.34
N ASP A 407 -26.53 18.62 13.78
CA ASP A 407 -26.84 18.42 15.20
C ASP A 407 -25.70 17.78 16.01
N PHE A 408 -24.77 17.10 15.34
CA PHE A 408 -23.72 16.32 16.00
C PHE A 408 -22.40 17.10 16.18
N ILE A 409 -22.46 18.44 16.25
CA ILE A 409 -21.31 19.28 16.65
C ILE A 409 -21.31 19.48 18.17
N LEU A 410 -20.15 19.31 18.79
CA LEU A 410 -19.88 19.62 20.19
C LEU A 410 -18.68 20.55 20.30
N THR A 411 -18.81 21.68 20.99
CA THR A 411 -17.67 22.57 21.27
C THR A 411 -17.20 22.42 22.72
N ASN A 412 -15.90 22.57 22.93
CA ASN A 412 -15.25 22.59 24.24
C ASN A 412 -14.21 23.72 24.27
N PRO A 413 -14.25 24.64 25.25
CA PRO A 413 -13.29 25.74 25.36
C PRO A 413 -11.88 25.29 25.80
N ASN A 414 -11.75 24.09 26.35
CA ASN A 414 -10.49 23.58 26.87
C ASN A 414 -9.62 22.95 25.77
N ARG A 415 -8.37 22.62 26.13
CA ARG A 415 -7.48 21.81 25.28
C ARG A 415 -8.05 20.40 25.11
N ILE A 416 -7.55 19.69 24.09
CA ILE A 416 -7.92 18.28 23.86
C ILE A 416 -7.66 17.47 25.14
N ASP A 417 -8.72 16.80 25.60
CA ASP A 417 -8.68 15.83 26.69
C ASP A 417 -8.99 14.44 26.12
N LEU A 418 -8.00 13.56 26.10
CA LEU A 418 -8.14 12.23 25.52
C LEU A 418 -9.09 11.34 26.34
N ASP A 419 -9.16 11.50 27.66
CA ASP A 419 -10.06 10.69 28.50
C ASP A 419 -11.52 11.04 28.21
N MET A 420 -11.81 12.31 27.95
CA MET A 420 -13.14 12.74 27.48
C MET A 420 -13.48 12.11 26.13
N ILE A 421 -12.55 12.11 25.18
CA ILE A 421 -12.75 11.52 23.85
C ILE A 421 -12.98 10.00 23.94
N LEU A 422 -12.21 9.30 24.78
CA LEU A 422 -12.37 7.86 25.00
C LEU A 422 -13.73 7.51 25.60
N LYS A 423 -14.22 8.30 26.57
CA LYS A 423 -15.57 8.14 27.13
C LYS A 423 -16.65 8.36 26.07
N MET A 424 -16.48 9.35 25.19
CA MET A 424 -17.42 9.60 24.10
C MET A 424 -17.41 8.45 23.06
N ALA A 425 -16.23 7.91 22.74
CA ALA A 425 -16.11 6.76 21.86
C ALA A 425 -16.81 5.52 22.44
N ASP A 426 -16.65 5.27 23.73
CA ASP A 426 -17.31 4.16 24.43
C ASP A 426 -18.83 4.31 24.48
N LEU A 427 -19.31 5.52 24.78
CA LEU A 427 -20.75 5.84 24.78
C LEU A 427 -21.35 5.72 23.37
N TYR A 428 -20.62 6.16 22.34
CA TYR A 428 -21.02 5.97 20.95
C TYR A 428 -21.15 4.48 20.62
N GLN A 429 -20.13 3.69 20.95
CA GLN A 429 -20.12 2.24 20.71
C GLN A 429 -21.32 1.56 21.38
N THR A 430 -21.55 1.85 22.65
CA THR A 430 -22.67 1.30 23.43
C THR A 430 -24.01 1.61 22.77
N LYS A 431 -24.24 2.86 22.35
CA LYS A 431 -25.48 3.26 21.66
C LYS A 431 -25.66 2.56 20.32
N GLN A 432 -24.57 2.35 19.56
CA GLN A 432 -24.64 1.62 18.30
C GLN A 432 -24.99 0.16 18.52
N ASP A 433 -24.39 -0.48 19.52
CA ASP A 433 -24.69 -1.88 19.86
C ASP A 433 -26.14 -2.04 20.33
N GLU A 434 -26.68 -1.09 21.11
CA GLU A 434 -28.10 -1.05 21.49
C GLU A 434 -29.03 -0.87 20.28
N LYS A 435 -28.71 0.08 19.38
CA LYS A 435 -29.48 0.31 18.14
C LYS A 435 -29.49 -0.94 17.27
N PHE A 436 -28.33 -1.58 17.07
CA PHE A 436 -28.22 -2.83 16.32
C PHE A 436 -29.06 -3.94 16.94
N LYS A 437 -28.93 -4.17 18.25
CA LYS A 437 -29.72 -5.18 18.98
C LYS A 437 -31.22 -4.96 18.80
N LYS A 438 -31.69 -3.71 18.89
CA LYS A 438 -33.11 -3.37 18.69
C LYS A 438 -33.58 -3.68 17.27
N VAL A 439 -32.83 -3.24 16.25
CA VAL A 439 -33.16 -3.50 14.83
C VAL A 439 -33.23 -4.99 14.54
N VAL A 440 -32.27 -5.77 15.04
CA VAL A 440 -32.24 -7.23 14.86
C VAL A 440 -33.40 -7.90 15.59
N GLN A 441 -33.70 -7.49 16.83
CA GLN A 441 -34.86 -8.01 17.58
C GLN A 441 -36.18 -7.74 16.85
N ASP A 442 -36.36 -6.54 16.31
CA ASP A 442 -37.55 -6.18 15.52
C ASP A 442 -37.64 -7.04 14.25
N LYS A 443 -36.50 -7.30 13.58
CA LYS A 443 -36.44 -8.18 12.40
C LYS A 443 -36.75 -9.64 12.74
N ILE A 444 -36.20 -10.17 13.83
CA ILE A 444 -36.51 -11.52 14.34
C ILE A 444 -38.00 -11.63 14.66
N ALA A 445 -38.57 -10.62 15.31
CA ALA A 445 -40.00 -10.61 15.64
C ALA A 445 -40.87 -10.60 14.38
N LYS A 446 -40.49 -9.85 13.33
CA LYS A 446 -41.18 -9.87 12.02
C LYS A 446 -41.09 -11.25 11.36
N LEU A 447 -39.90 -11.82 11.23
CA LEU A 447 -39.69 -13.13 10.61
C LEU A 447 -40.43 -14.25 11.36
N ARG A 448 -40.41 -14.24 12.69
CA ARG A 448 -41.15 -15.22 13.50
C ARG A 448 -42.67 -15.11 13.35
N LYS A 449 -43.20 -13.91 13.04
CA LYS A 449 -44.62 -13.74 12.72
C LYS A 449 -44.97 -14.29 11.34
N GLU A 450 -44.05 -14.21 10.38
CA GLU A 450 -44.24 -14.73 9.01
C GLU A 450 -44.22 -16.27 8.99
N ASP A 451 -43.24 -16.89 9.65
CA ASP A 451 -43.14 -18.35 9.74
C ASP A 451 -42.50 -18.78 11.09
N PRO A 452 -43.33 -19.10 12.10
CA PRO A 452 -42.85 -19.51 13.41
C PRO A 452 -42.01 -20.80 13.39
N LEU A 453 -42.31 -21.72 12.47
CA LEU A 453 -41.64 -23.03 12.40
C LEU A 453 -40.23 -22.89 11.81
N LYS A 454 -40.08 -22.06 10.77
CA LYS A 454 -38.78 -21.80 10.12
C LYS A 454 -37.88 -20.90 10.95
N TYR A 455 -38.42 -19.87 11.60
CA TYR A 455 -37.65 -18.78 12.22
C TYR A 455 -37.64 -18.81 13.75
N GLY A 456 -38.30 -19.77 14.39
CA GLY A 456 -38.43 -19.86 15.85
C GLY A 456 -37.10 -19.94 16.62
N LYS A 457 -36.04 -20.47 15.98
CA LYS A 457 -34.69 -20.61 16.58
C LYS A 457 -33.74 -19.44 16.30
N LEU A 458 -34.14 -18.46 15.48
CA LEU A 458 -33.29 -17.31 15.17
C LEU A 458 -32.94 -16.53 16.43
N ASN A 459 -31.68 -16.17 16.56
CA ASN A 459 -31.13 -15.36 17.64
C ASN A 459 -30.33 -14.18 17.05
N ILE A 460 -29.82 -13.29 17.92
CA ILE A 460 -29.08 -12.09 17.46
C ILE A 460 -27.77 -12.49 16.75
N SER A 461 -27.07 -13.51 17.24
CA SER A 461 -25.80 -13.96 16.63
C SER A 461 -25.97 -14.51 15.21
N ASP A 462 -27.16 -14.94 14.80
CA ASP A 462 -27.44 -15.34 13.41
C ASP A 462 -27.41 -14.15 12.42
N PHE A 463 -27.47 -12.91 12.93
CA PHE A 463 -27.37 -11.68 12.15
C PHE A 463 -25.99 -11.02 12.26
N GLU A 464 -25.11 -11.55 13.11
CA GLU A 464 -23.73 -11.11 13.21
C GLU A 464 -22.86 -11.96 12.29
N GLU A 465 -22.15 -11.30 11.38
CA GLU A 465 -21.21 -12.00 10.54
C GLU A 465 -20.06 -12.58 11.37
N ASN A 466 -19.75 -13.84 11.11
CA ASN A 466 -18.70 -14.55 11.81
C ASN A 466 -17.33 -14.22 11.22
N ARG A 467 -16.56 -13.36 11.91
CA ARG A 467 -15.27 -12.86 11.44
C ARG A 467 -14.12 -13.29 12.35
N PHE A 468 -13.04 -13.78 11.75
CA PHE A 468 -11.75 -13.99 12.41
C PHE A 468 -10.77 -12.86 12.04
N TYR A 469 -10.47 -11.99 13.00
CA TYR A 469 -9.52 -10.88 12.82
C TYR A 469 -8.07 -11.31 13.05
N VAL A 470 -7.22 -11.03 12.06
CA VAL A 470 -5.84 -11.52 12.07
C VAL A 470 -4.90 -10.49 12.70
N SER A 471 -3.92 -10.97 13.48
CA SER A 471 -2.85 -10.10 13.95
C SER A 471 -1.98 -9.61 12.80
N LYS A 472 -1.67 -8.30 12.75
CA LYS A 472 -0.82 -7.65 11.73
C LYS A 472 0.57 -8.29 11.55
N LYS A 473 1.06 -8.97 12.59
CA LYS A 473 2.37 -9.65 12.59
C LYS A 473 2.29 -11.09 12.11
N HIS A 474 1.10 -11.67 12.08
CA HIS A 474 0.91 -13.06 11.70
C HIS A 474 1.00 -13.22 10.18
N LYS A 475 1.56 -14.33 9.71
CA LYS A 475 1.68 -14.64 8.26
C LYS A 475 0.34 -14.62 7.51
N LEU A 476 -0.75 -14.99 8.20
CA LEU A 476 -2.11 -14.94 7.66
C LEU A 476 -2.61 -13.53 7.36
N SER A 477 -1.95 -12.48 7.86
CA SER A 477 -2.34 -11.08 7.55
C SER A 477 -1.79 -10.59 6.22
N ARG A 478 -1.18 -11.49 5.43
CA ARG A 478 -0.46 -11.19 4.19
C ARG A 478 -1.00 -12.04 3.05
N ALA A 479 -1.19 -11.38 1.91
CA ALA A 479 -1.44 -12.01 0.63
C ALA A 479 -0.51 -11.40 -0.42
N SER A 480 -0.35 -12.05 -1.56
CA SER A 480 0.44 -11.51 -2.67
C SER A 480 -0.23 -11.75 -4.01
N TYR A 481 -0.18 -10.72 -4.85
CA TYR A 481 -0.66 -10.75 -6.22
C TYR A 481 0.51 -10.50 -7.16
N GLU A 482 0.56 -11.29 -8.24
CA GLU A 482 1.68 -11.28 -9.18
C GLU A 482 1.18 -10.89 -10.55
N GLN A 483 1.84 -9.91 -11.17
CA GLN A 483 1.58 -9.48 -12.53
C GLN A 483 2.83 -9.72 -13.37
N VAL A 484 2.64 -10.19 -14.61
CA VAL A 484 3.73 -10.36 -15.57
C VAL A 484 4.09 -9.00 -16.16
N ILE A 485 5.38 -8.70 -16.22
CA ILE A 485 5.93 -7.45 -16.75
C ILE A 485 7.10 -7.73 -17.68
N GLN A 486 7.50 -6.72 -18.44
CA GLN A 486 8.68 -6.79 -19.30
C GLN A 486 9.72 -5.75 -18.87
N ILE A 487 10.86 -6.21 -18.33
CA ILE A 487 11.98 -5.33 -18.00
C ILE A 487 12.63 -4.84 -19.29
N LYS A 488 12.74 -3.51 -19.43
CA LYS A 488 13.34 -2.84 -20.58
C LYS A 488 14.75 -2.35 -20.33
N ALA A 489 15.02 -1.95 -19.09
CA ALA A 489 16.36 -1.56 -18.71
C ALA A 489 16.57 -1.75 -17.21
N ILE A 490 17.81 -2.07 -16.84
CA ILE A 490 18.22 -2.27 -15.44
C ILE A 490 19.63 -1.70 -15.23
N SER A 491 19.82 -1.04 -14.09
CA SER A 491 21.11 -0.60 -13.57
C SER A 491 21.27 -1.08 -12.12
N GLU A 492 22.35 -0.70 -11.44
CA GLU A 492 22.55 -1.06 -10.03
C GLU A 492 21.53 -0.42 -9.09
N SER A 493 20.87 0.67 -9.51
CA SER A 493 19.97 1.46 -8.67
C SER A 493 18.58 1.63 -9.26
N GLU A 494 18.38 1.38 -10.55
CA GLU A 494 17.13 1.68 -11.25
C GLU A 494 16.66 0.52 -12.13
N VAL A 495 15.35 0.32 -12.22
CA VAL A 495 14.70 -0.59 -13.18
C VAL A 495 13.62 0.16 -13.93
N TYR A 496 13.57 -0.08 -15.24
CA TYR A 496 12.52 0.39 -16.15
C TYR A 496 11.80 -0.83 -16.71
N PHE A 497 10.47 -0.86 -16.59
CA PHE A 497 9.67 -1.98 -17.08
C PHE A 497 8.33 -1.53 -17.67
N LEU A 498 7.80 -2.35 -18.58
CA LEU A 498 6.48 -2.21 -19.18
C LEU A 498 5.47 -3.15 -18.50
N THR A 499 4.27 -2.63 -18.32
CA THR A 499 3.09 -3.40 -17.89
C THR A 499 1.85 -2.91 -18.65
N GLU A 500 0.82 -3.76 -18.70
CA GLU A 500 -0.48 -3.43 -19.29
C GLU A 500 -1.43 -2.78 -18.27
N TYR A 501 -1.20 -3.05 -16.98
CA TYR A 501 -2.05 -2.58 -15.88
C TYR A 501 -1.40 -1.41 -15.15
N ALA A 502 -2.21 -0.42 -14.78
CA ALA A 502 -1.74 0.69 -13.97
C ALA A 502 -1.35 0.21 -12.57
N LEU A 503 -0.14 0.59 -12.17
CA LEU A 503 0.40 0.44 -10.82
C LEU A 503 0.43 1.80 -10.12
N GLU A 504 0.11 1.79 -8.84
CA GLU A 504 0.25 2.95 -7.94
C GLU A 504 1.72 3.19 -7.59
N LEU A 505 2.05 4.44 -7.23
CA LEU A 505 3.40 4.78 -6.79
C LEU A 505 3.69 4.22 -5.40
N GLY A 506 4.29 3.03 -5.36
CA GLY A 506 4.56 2.31 -4.10
C GLY A 506 5.78 1.42 -4.16
N ASN A 507 5.91 0.58 -3.13
CA ASN A 507 6.93 -0.45 -3.07
C ASN A 507 6.37 -1.76 -3.63
N TYR A 508 7.12 -2.42 -4.51
CA TYR A 508 6.80 -3.71 -5.10
C TYR A 508 8.01 -4.63 -5.02
N ARG A 509 7.79 -5.94 -5.20
CA ARG A 509 8.88 -6.90 -5.36
C ARG A 509 9.01 -7.31 -6.82
N LEU A 510 10.23 -7.43 -7.32
CA LEU A 510 10.53 -8.10 -8.59
C LEU A 510 11.03 -9.51 -8.31
N SER A 511 10.63 -10.46 -9.16
CA SER A 511 11.07 -11.86 -9.03
C SER A 511 12.39 -12.13 -9.77
N ASP A 512 12.56 -11.50 -10.94
CA ASP A 512 13.70 -11.70 -11.84
C ASP A 512 14.41 -10.37 -12.10
N PRO A 513 15.75 -10.36 -12.31
CA PRO A 513 16.67 -11.52 -12.40
C PRO A 513 16.91 -12.25 -11.08
N PHE A 514 16.60 -11.63 -9.95
CA PHE A 514 16.53 -12.25 -8.63
C PHE A 514 15.55 -11.44 -7.76
N PRO A 515 15.10 -11.99 -6.61
CA PRO A 515 14.17 -11.29 -5.74
C PRO A 515 14.73 -9.97 -5.21
N MET A 516 14.10 -8.84 -5.57
CA MET A 516 14.49 -7.51 -5.11
C MET A 516 13.27 -6.62 -4.86
N VAL A 517 13.45 -5.56 -4.07
CA VAL A 517 12.39 -4.58 -3.83
C VAL A 517 12.64 -3.36 -4.69
N ILE A 518 11.59 -2.85 -5.31
CA ILE A 518 11.62 -1.64 -6.10
C ILE A 518 10.59 -0.67 -5.57
N ARG A 519 10.90 0.62 -5.66
CA ARG A 519 9.93 1.70 -5.45
C ARG A 519 9.64 2.40 -6.75
N LEU A 520 8.37 2.43 -7.16
CA LEU A 520 7.97 3.20 -8.34
C LEU A 520 8.07 4.70 -8.03
N VAL A 521 8.65 5.45 -8.97
CA VAL A 521 8.85 6.89 -8.83
C VAL A 521 8.35 7.62 -10.08
N PRO A 522 7.85 8.86 -9.93
CA PRO A 522 7.33 9.59 -11.06
C PRO A 522 8.45 9.96 -12.05
N GLN A 523 8.10 9.96 -13.33
CA GLN A 523 8.91 10.45 -14.45
C GLN A 523 8.29 11.74 -14.97
N ASP A 524 9.04 12.84 -14.90
CA ASP A 524 8.57 14.17 -15.32
C ASP A 524 7.22 14.58 -14.69
N GLY A 525 7.03 14.22 -13.41
CA GLY A 525 5.81 14.50 -12.66
C GLY A 525 4.64 13.55 -12.91
N LYS A 526 4.78 12.56 -13.80
CA LYS A 526 3.76 11.54 -14.07
C LYS A 526 4.16 10.18 -13.49
N PRO A 527 3.21 9.32 -13.07
CA PRO A 527 3.54 7.99 -12.55
C PRO A 527 4.24 7.08 -13.57
N PHE A 528 3.86 7.20 -14.86
CA PHE A 528 4.40 6.41 -15.96
C PHE A 528 4.40 7.22 -17.27
N GLN A 529 5.13 6.71 -18.26
CA GLN A 529 5.07 7.17 -19.66
C GLN A 529 4.35 6.11 -20.51
N GLN A 530 3.61 6.52 -21.54
CA GLN A 530 3.03 5.56 -22.49
C GLN A 530 4.07 5.19 -23.56
N GLN A 531 4.23 3.89 -23.80
CA GLN A 531 5.11 3.36 -24.83
C GLN A 531 4.45 2.12 -25.45
N ASP A 532 4.18 2.17 -26.76
CA ASP A 532 3.61 1.05 -27.54
C ASP A 532 2.31 0.46 -26.94
N GLY A 533 1.42 1.32 -26.43
CA GLY A 533 0.17 0.92 -25.78
C GLY A 533 0.35 0.34 -24.37
N LYS A 534 1.58 0.26 -23.86
CA LYS A 534 1.93 -0.18 -22.50
C LYS A 534 2.39 0.98 -21.63
N LEU A 535 2.44 0.74 -20.32
CA LEU A 535 2.82 1.72 -19.32
C LEU A 535 4.28 1.47 -18.90
N LEU A 536 5.15 2.44 -19.20
CA LEU A 536 6.56 2.44 -18.82
C LEU A 536 6.73 3.08 -17.46
N TYR A 537 7.15 2.27 -16.49
CA TYR A 537 7.49 2.71 -15.15
C TYR A 537 9.00 2.85 -14.97
N LYS A 538 9.39 3.83 -14.15
CA LYS A 538 10.72 3.94 -13.57
C LYS A 538 10.64 3.58 -12.10
N SER A 539 11.61 2.81 -11.64
CA SER A 539 11.67 2.40 -10.25
C SER A 539 13.09 2.43 -9.71
N LEU A 540 13.18 2.62 -8.39
CA LEU A 540 14.44 2.65 -7.63
C LEU A 540 14.59 1.33 -6.87
N ILE A 541 15.70 0.63 -7.06
CA ILE A 541 15.99 -0.65 -6.41
C ILE A 541 16.40 -0.38 -4.96
N HIS A 542 15.78 -1.05 -4.00
CA HIS A 542 16.21 -0.97 -2.60
C HIS A 542 16.09 -2.33 -1.93
N SER A 543 16.51 -2.39 -0.66
CA SER A 543 16.47 -3.60 0.16
C SER A 543 17.29 -4.78 -0.38
N ILE A 544 18.35 -4.51 -1.15
CA ILE A 544 19.34 -5.49 -1.57
C ILE A 544 20.62 -5.33 -0.74
N GLY A 545 21.20 -6.43 -0.30
CA GLY A 545 22.46 -6.47 0.43
C GLY A 545 23.67 -6.51 -0.50
N GLU A 546 24.86 -6.72 0.07
CA GLU A 546 26.11 -6.77 -0.71
C GLU A 546 26.16 -7.95 -1.67
N ASN A 547 25.58 -9.09 -1.29
CA ASN A 547 25.55 -10.29 -2.13
C ASN A 547 24.62 -10.07 -3.32
N GLU A 548 23.42 -9.60 -3.08
CA GLU A 548 22.42 -9.31 -4.11
C GLU A 548 22.91 -8.21 -5.07
N LYS A 549 23.62 -7.19 -4.56
CA LYS A 549 24.27 -6.19 -5.41
C LYS A 549 25.34 -6.79 -6.32
N LYS A 550 26.16 -7.72 -5.84
CA LYS A 550 27.14 -8.44 -6.68
C LYS A 550 26.44 -9.26 -7.76
N GLU A 551 25.32 -9.90 -7.45
CA GLU A 551 24.52 -10.64 -8.43
C GLU A 551 23.91 -9.71 -9.49
N LEU A 552 23.42 -8.54 -9.07
CA LEU A 552 22.93 -7.50 -9.98
C LEU A 552 24.02 -7.03 -10.95
N ARG A 553 25.22 -6.74 -10.44
CA ARG A 553 26.37 -6.36 -11.28
C ARG A 553 26.72 -7.45 -12.28
N ARG A 554 26.74 -8.72 -11.87
CA ARG A 554 26.98 -9.85 -12.75
C ARG A 554 25.94 -9.88 -13.87
N HIS A 555 24.66 -9.79 -13.52
CA HIS A 555 23.58 -9.79 -14.51
C HIS A 555 23.68 -8.61 -15.49
N ILE A 556 23.93 -7.40 -15.01
CA ILE A 556 24.11 -6.20 -15.86
C ILE A 556 25.26 -6.40 -16.84
N ASN A 557 26.40 -6.92 -16.37
CA ASN A 557 27.56 -7.21 -17.21
C ASN A 557 27.28 -8.31 -18.25
N ASP A 558 26.52 -9.34 -17.87
CA ASP A 558 26.12 -10.41 -18.78
C ASP A 558 25.26 -9.86 -19.91
N VAL A 559 24.28 -9.00 -19.61
CA VAL A 559 23.44 -8.31 -20.61
C VAL A 559 24.27 -7.43 -21.54
N TYR A 560 25.25 -6.70 -21.02
CA TYR A 560 26.17 -5.93 -21.87
C TYR A 560 27.02 -6.82 -22.78
N THR A 561 27.45 -7.98 -22.28
CA THR A 561 28.29 -8.92 -23.02
C THR A 561 27.50 -9.62 -24.12
N SER A 562 26.24 -10.00 -23.86
CA SER A 562 25.36 -10.59 -24.87
C SER A 562 25.06 -9.61 -26.01
N HIS A 563 24.75 -8.35 -25.69
CA HIS A 563 24.53 -7.33 -26.72
C HIS A 563 25.76 -7.10 -27.60
N LYS A 564 26.96 -7.02 -27.02
CA LYS A 564 28.20 -6.90 -27.81
C LYS A 564 28.47 -8.11 -28.70
N LYS A 565 28.04 -9.30 -28.30
CA LYS A 565 28.18 -10.51 -29.10
C LYS A 565 27.23 -10.47 -30.31
N GLU A 566 25.96 -10.12 -30.09
CA GLU A 566 24.98 -9.95 -31.17
C GLU A 566 25.37 -8.85 -32.16
N GLU A 567 25.91 -7.72 -31.68
CA GLU A 567 26.43 -6.65 -32.55
C GLU A 567 27.59 -7.15 -33.42
N ARG A 568 28.56 -7.88 -32.85
CA ARG A 568 29.67 -8.47 -33.60
C ARG A 568 29.21 -9.51 -34.62
N GLU A 569 28.25 -10.36 -34.26
CA GLU A 569 27.68 -11.36 -35.18
C GLU A 569 26.95 -10.68 -36.35
N LYS A 570 26.26 -9.55 -36.12
CA LYS A 570 25.65 -8.73 -37.18
C LYS A 570 26.70 -8.04 -38.07
N GLU A 571 27.70 -7.40 -37.48
CA GLU A 571 28.80 -6.78 -38.22
C GLU A 571 29.56 -7.81 -39.08
N GLU A 572 29.77 -9.02 -38.55
CA GLU A 572 30.41 -10.11 -39.28
C GLU A 572 29.53 -10.63 -40.43
N ALA A 573 28.21 -10.74 -40.22
CA ALA A 573 27.27 -11.10 -41.27
C ALA A 573 27.20 -10.03 -42.38
N GLU A 574 27.11 -8.75 -42.02
CA GLU A 574 27.14 -7.62 -42.95
C GLU A 574 28.47 -7.56 -43.73
N PHE A 575 29.60 -7.81 -43.05
CA PHE A 575 30.91 -7.88 -43.69
C PHE A 575 31.04 -9.06 -44.66
N GLN A 576 30.50 -10.24 -44.30
CA GLN A 576 30.47 -11.40 -45.19
C GLN A 576 29.57 -11.16 -46.41
N GLU A 577 28.41 -10.53 -46.23
CA GLU A 577 27.50 -10.17 -47.32
C GLU A 577 28.14 -9.14 -48.26
N LEU A 578 28.79 -8.11 -47.71
CA LEU A 578 29.52 -7.11 -48.49
C LEU A 578 30.68 -7.74 -49.27
N ASN A 579 31.47 -8.61 -48.65
CA ASN A 579 32.56 -9.31 -49.34
C ASN A 579 32.04 -10.21 -50.46
N LYS A 580 30.95 -10.94 -50.23
CA LYS A 580 30.34 -11.79 -51.26
C LYS A 580 29.87 -10.95 -52.45
N LYS A 581 29.23 -9.82 -52.19
CA LYS A 581 28.79 -8.87 -53.22
C LYS A 581 29.94 -8.29 -54.02
N VAL A 582 31.02 -7.87 -53.36
CA VAL A 582 32.23 -7.36 -54.03
C VAL A 582 32.92 -8.45 -54.86
N LEU A 583 32.93 -9.70 -54.38
CA LEU A 583 33.49 -10.84 -55.11
C LEU A 583 32.67 -11.18 -56.37
N GLU A 584 31.34 -11.13 -56.26
CA GLU A 584 30.42 -11.33 -57.39
C GLU A 584 30.58 -10.21 -58.44
N GLU A 585 30.66 -8.94 -58.02
CA GLU A 585 30.93 -7.80 -58.90
C GLU A 585 32.31 -7.88 -59.59
N ALA A 586 33.33 -8.40 -58.89
CA ALA A 586 34.66 -8.61 -59.46
C ALA A 586 34.67 -9.75 -60.49
N LEU A 587 33.95 -10.86 -60.22
CA LEU A 587 33.80 -11.99 -61.14
C LEU A 587 32.97 -11.62 -62.39
N GLU A 588 31.96 -10.75 -62.25
CA GLU A 588 31.22 -10.20 -63.38
C GLU A 588 32.08 -9.27 -64.25
N LYS A 589 32.94 -8.45 -63.63
CA LYS A 589 33.93 -7.64 -64.37
C LYS A 589 34.94 -8.50 -65.11
N GLU A 590 35.50 -9.53 -64.48
CA GLU A 590 36.42 -10.46 -65.17
C GLU A 590 35.76 -11.21 -66.34
N LYS A 591 34.47 -11.56 -66.21
CA LYS A 591 33.72 -12.18 -67.32
C LYS A 591 33.46 -11.20 -68.46
N ASN A 592 33.18 -9.94 -68.16
CA ASN A 592 33.00 -8.90 -69.18
C ASN A 592 34.34 -8.55 -69.86
N ASP A 593 35.43 -8.45 -69.09
CA ASP A 593 36.77 -8.17 -69.63
C ASP A 593 37.30 -9.33 -70.51
N LYS A 594 36.98 -10.59 -70.17
CA LYS A 594 37.28 -11.74 -71.04
C LYS A 594 36.39 -11.80 -72.29
N HIS A 595 35.14 -11.32 -72.22
CA HIS A 595 34.26 -11.30 -73.38
C HIS A 595 34.67 -10.21 -74.39
N ASP A 596 35.30 -9.14 -73.94
CA ASP A 596 35.83 -8.08 -74.81
C ASP A 596 37.22 -8.43 -75.39
N GLN A 597 38.03 -9.27 -74.73
CA GLN A 597 39.29 -9.79 -75.30
C GLN A 597 39.11 -10.87 -76.37
N ASP A 598 37.97 -11.59 -76.38
CA ASP A 598 37.64 -12.56 -77.45
C ASP A 598 36.97 -11.90 -78.68
N LYS A 599 36.87 -10.56 -78.71
CA LYS A 599 36.28 -9.76 -79.81
C LYS A 599 37.29 -8.85 -80.55
N GLU A 600 38.54 -8.77 -80.10
CA GLU A 600 39.67 -8.23 -80.88
C GLU A 600 40.44 -9.38 -81.56
#